data_AF-A1E4L5-F1
#
_entry.id   AF-A1E4L5-F1
#
_cell.length_a   1.000
_cell.length_b   1.000
_cell.length_c   1.000
_cell.angle_alpha   90.00
_cell.angle_beta   90.00
_cell.angle_gamma   90.00
#
_symmetry.space_group_name_H-M   'P 1'
#
loop_
_entity.id
_entity.type
_entity.pdbx_description
1 polymer ?
#
loop_
_entity_poly.entity_id
_entity_poly.type
_entity_poly.pdbx_seq_one_letter_code
_entity_poly.pdbx_strand_id
1 'polypeptide(L)' 'ANIDYCCRTAKTIYGILGIKIWIFQPF' A
#
# COMPACT_ATOMS: atom_id res chain seq x y z
N ALA A 1 -14.17 -2.14 -13.22
CA ALA A 1 -13.75 -2.35 -11.82
C ALA A 1 -12.62 -1.37 -11.54
N ASN A 2 -12.87 -0.35 -10.73
CA ASN A 2 -11.90 0.70 -10.45
C ASN A 2 -11.11 0.29 -9.20
N ILE A 3 -9.85 -0.11 -9.37
CA ILE A 3 -8.99 -0.59 -8.28
C ILE A 3 -7.78 0.32 -8.22
N ASP A 4 -7.67 1.09 -7.14
CA ASP A 4 -6.48 1.90 -6.86
C ASP A 4 -5.44 1.03 -6.14
N TYR A 5 -4.19 1.13 -6.62
CA TYR A 5 -3.07 0.38 -6.08
C TYR A 5 -1.97 1.31 -5.62
N CYS A 6 -1.51 1.10 -4.39
CA CYS A 6 -0.42 1.88 -3.82
C CYS A 6 0.61 0.97 -3.15
N CYS A 7 1.88 1.34 -3.31
CA CYS A 7 3.01 0.74 -2.60
C CYS A 7 3.84 1.82 -1.92
N ARG A 8 4.19 1.59 -0.66
CA ARG A 8 5.09 2.45 0.10
C ARG A 8 6.01 1.63 0.99
N THR A 9 7.18 2.17 1.25
CA THR A 9 8.13 1.62 2.21
C THR A 9 8.17 2.50 3.45
N ALA A 10 8.01 1.89 4.63
CA ALA A 10 8.22 2.54 5.91
C ALA A 10 9.60 2.17 6.45
N LYS A 11 10.36 3.17 6.92
CA LYS A 11 11.61 2.94 7.67
C LYS A 11 11.27 2.87 9.15
N THR A 12 11.57 1.75 9.78
CA THR A 12 11.38 1.51 11.21
C THR A 12 12.74 1.28 11.88
N ILE A 13 12.79 1.32 13.21
CA ILE A 13 14.01 0.97 13.95
C ILE A 13 14.46 -0.49 13.73
N TYR A 14 13.55 -1.34 13.24
CA TYR A 14 13.81 -2.75 12.92
C TYR A 14 14.12 -2.98 11.44
N GLY A 15 14.23 -1.92 10.63
CA GLY A 15 14.50 -2.01 9.19
C GLY A 15 13.37 -1.47 8.32
N ILE A 16 13.37 -1.88 7.04
CA ILE A 16 12.41 -1.41 6.03
C ILE A 16 11.21 -2.37 5.98
N LEU A 17 10.01 -1.81 6.12
CA LEU A 17 8.75 -2.53 5.94
C LEU A 17 8.07 -2.08 4.65
N GLY A 18 7.84 -3.02 3.74
CA GLY A 18 7.06 -2.80 2.52
C GLY A 18 5.56 -2.90 2.81
N ILE A 19 4.80 -1.89 2.41
CA ILE A 19 3.35 -1.79 2.58
C ILE A 19 2.72 -1.74 1.20
N LYS A 20 1.73 -2.62 0.97
CA LYS A 20 1.00 -2.74 -0.28
C LYS A 20 -0.50 -2.66 0.00
N ILE A 21 -1.18 -1.78 -0.71
CA ILE A 21 -2.60 -1.49 -0.50
C ILE A 21 -3.32 -1.59 -1.84
N TRP A 22 -4.50 -2.21 -1.81
CA TRP A 22 -5.45 -2.20 -2.91
C TRP A 22 -6.77 -1.67 -2.37
N ILE A 23 -7.34 -0.69 -3.07
CA ILE A 23 -8.63 -0.09 -2.74
C ILE A 23 -9.55 -0.39 -3.90
N PHE A 24 -10.59 -1.18 -3.64
CA PHE A 24 -11.69 -1.33 -4.59
C PHE A 24 -12.61 -0.13 -4.45
N GLN A 25 -12.72 0.68 -5.50
CA GLN A 25 -13.63 1.81 -5.54
C GLN A 25 -14.99 1.35 -6.09
N PRO A 26 -16.07 1.47 -5.30
CA PRO A 26 -17.39 0.91 -5.65
C PRO A 26 -18.24 1.80 -6.57
N PHE A 27 -17.64 2.77 -7.28
CA PHE A 27 -18.35 3.72 -8.14
C PHE A 27 -17.78 3.70 -9.56
#